data_AF-A0A2I0QYL9-F1
#
_entry.id   AF-A0A2I0QYL9-F1
#
_cell.length_a   1.000
_cell.length_b   1.000
_cell.length_c   1.000
_cell.angle_alpha   90.00
_cell.angle_beta   90.00
_cell.angle_gamma   90.00
#
_symmetry.space_group_name_H-M   'P 1'
#
loop_
_entity.id
_entity.type
_entity.pdbx_description
1 polymer ?
#
loop_
_entity_poly.entity_id
_entity_poly.type
_entity_poly.pdbx_seq_one_letter_code
_entity_poly.pdbx_strand_id
1 'polypeptide(L)'
;AAGEYVITGLPAGSYTDYTVSDVDCPACNTTENVTMTLTDPNPPAIDAGADQVLCEGATTTLNAINPDVATVTWDNGVTDGAAFTPPVGTTTYTVTANLAGCTNSDQMTITVTPSITGLTCPGALTATCDITEQPAYADYN
;
A
#
# COMPACT_ATOMS: atom_id res chain seq x y z
N ALA A 1 -32.79 -5.39 41.04
CA ALA A 1 -33.11 -5.49 39.61
C ALA A 1 -31.86 -6.02 38.91
N ALA A 2 -31.99 -7.00 38.01
CA ALA A 2 -30.87 -7.38 37.15
C ALA A 2 -30.86 -6.38 35.98
N GLY A 3 -29.78 -5.63 35.84
CA GLY A 3 -29.58 -4.66 34.76
C GLY A 3 -28.21 -4.89 34.16
N GLU A 4 -28.13 -4.83 32.83
CA GLU A 4 -26.87 -4.82 32.11
C GLU A 4 -26.29 -3.41 32.14
N TYR A 5 -25.12 -3.25 32.76
CA TYR A 5 -24.38 -1.99 32.75
C TYR A 5 -23.31 -2.06 31.67
N VAL A 6 -23.47 -1.29 30.59
CA VAL A 6 -22.49 -1.20 29.50
C VAL A 6 -21.58 0.01 29.74
N ILE A 7 -20.30 -0.24 29.99
CA ILE A 7 -19.27 0.80 30.09
C ILE A 7 -18.52 0.86 28.75
N THR A 8 -18.61 1.99 28.04
CA THR A 8 -17.96 2.19 26.74
C THR A 8 -16.75 3.11 26.84
N GLY A 9 -15.79 2.99 25.92
CA GLY A 9 -14.67 3.94 25.78
C GLY A 9 -13.49 3.70 26.72
N LEU A 10 -13.35 2.47 27.25
CA LEU A 10 -12.17 2.07 28.00
C LEU A 10 -11.05 1.65 27.04
N PRO A 11 -9.81 2.16 27.21
CA PRO A 11 -8.66 1.67 26.46
C PRO A 11 -8.30 0.22 26.81
N ALA A 12 -7.49 -0.44 25.98
CA ALA A 12 -6.95 -1.75 26.33
C ALA A 12 -6.18 -1.72 27.66
N GLY A 13 -6.43 -2.71 28.51
CA GLY A 13 -5.88 -2.73 29.85
C GLY A 13 -6.49 -3.80 30.75
N SER A 14 -5.87 -3.98 31.91
CA SER A 14 -6.41 -4.81 32.99
C SER A 14 -7.12 -3.92 33.99
N TYR A 15 -8.41 -4.17 34.21
CA TYR A 15 -9.23 -3.44 35.16
C TYR A 15 -9.53 -4.36 36.36
N THR A 16 -9.29 -3.84 37.56
CA THR A 16 -9.65 -4.45 38.83
C THR A 16 -10.37 -3.42 39.69
N ASP A 17 -11.07 -3.88 40.73
CA ASP A 17 -11.64 -3.02 41.78
C ASP A 17 -12.63 -1.96 41.27
N TYR A 18 -13.48 -2.32 40.30
CA TYR A 18 -14.55 -1.42 39.83
C TYR A 18 -15.76 -1.49 40.77
N THR A 19 -16.39 -0.33 40.99
CA THR A 19 -17.58 -0.20 41.82
C THR A 19 -18.73 0.36 41.01
N VAL A 20 -19.89 -0.29 41.10
CA VAL A 20 -21.13 0.21 40.53
C VAL A 20 -22.00 0.68 41.70
N SER A 21 -22.40 1.95 41.67
CA SER A 21 -23.27 2.56 42.68
C SER A 21 -24.49 3.19 42.03
N ASP A 22 -25.67 2.92 42.57
CA ASP A 22 -26.91 3.59 42.17
C ASP A 22 -27.07 4.92 42.92
N VAL A 23 -27.32 6.02 42.19
CA VAL A 23 -27.52 7.35 42.79
C VAL A 23 -28.80 7.40 43.63
N ASP A 24 -29.82 6.64 43.26
CA ASP A 24 -31.11 6.58 43.94
C ASP A 24 -31.11 5.57 45.10
N CYS A 25 -30.04 4.79 45.25
CA CYS A 25 -29.80 3.93 46.41
C CYS A 25 -28.31 3.93 46.82
N PRO A 26 -27.88 4.87 47.68
CA PRO A 26 -26.48 4.97 48.15
C PRO A 26 -25.98 3.74 48.92
N ALA A 27 -26.89 2.95 49.49
CA ALA A 27 -26.60 1.69 50.18
C ALA A 27 -26.50 0.48 49.22
N CYS A 28 -26.93 0.64 47.96
CA CYS A 28 -26.87 -0.38 46.93
C CYS A 28 -25.58 -0.22 46.12
N ASN A 29 -24.44 -0.49 46.75
CA ASN A 29 -23.17 -0.66 46.04
C ASN A 29 -22.77 -2.13 46.06
N THR A 30 -22.21 -2.62 44.96
CA THR A 30 -21.59 -3.93 44.88
C THR A 30 -20.18 -3.72 44.33
N THR A 31 -19.20 -4.18 45.09
CA THR A 31 -17.80 -4.23 44.64
C THR A 31 -17.51 -5.67 44.26
N GLU A 32 -17.20 -5.91 43.00
CA GLU A 32 -16.72 -7.20 42.56
C GLU A 32 -15.23 -7.14 42.24
N ASN A 33 -14.46 -8.01 42.89
CA ASN A 33 -13.03 -8.16 42.63
C ASN A 33 -12.84 -9.16 41.47
N VAL A 34 -13.32 -8.78 40.29
CA VAL A 34 -13.13 -9.55 39.06
C VAL A 34 -12.11 -8.82 38.19
N THR A 35 -11.10 -9.53 37.72
CA THR A 35 -10.16 -8.98 36.74
C THR A 35 -10.82 -9.04 35.36
N MET A 36 -10.98 -7.89 34.73
CA MET A 36 -11.45 -7.78 33.36
C MET A 36 -10.31 -7.30 32.46
N THR A 37 -9.95 -8.13 31.48
CA THR A 37 -8.92 -7.79 30.49
C THR A 37 -9.58 -7.33 29.20
N LEU A 38 -9.34 -6.08 28.82
CA LEU A 38 -9.68 -5.56 27.50
C LEU A 38 -8.43 -5.63 26.62
N THR A 39 -8.55 -6.30 25.48
CA THR A 39 -7.48 -6.40 24.47
C THR A 39 -7.95 -5.71 23.19
N ASP A 40 -7.20 -4.71 22.73
CA ASP A 40 -7.40 -4.15 21.40
C ASP A 40 -6.99 -5.18 20.33
N PRO A 41 -7.72 -5.26 19.21
CA PRO A 41 -7.27 -6.05 18.08
C PRO A 41 -5.93 -5.49 17.57
N ASN A 42 -5.04 -6.38 17.14
CA ASN A 42 -3.84 -5.94 16.43
C ASN A 42 -4.23 -5.39 15.06
N PRO A 43 -3.56 -4.32 14.57
CA PRO A 43 -3.74 -3.87 13.20
C PRO A 43 -3.36 -4.98 12.21
N PRO A 44 -4.08 -5.11 11.09
CA PRO A 44 -3.79 -6.15 10.11
C PRO A 44 -2.42 -5.92 9.45
N ALA A 45 -1.71 -6.99 9.13
CA ALA A 45 -0.56 -6.95 8.26
C ALA A 45 -0.99 -6.67 6.82
N ILE A 46 -0.31 -5.75 6.17
CA ILE A 46 -0.53 -5.37 4.77
C ILE A 46 0.80 -5.05 4.11
N ASP A 47 0.97 -5.49 2.87
CA ASP A 47 2.13 -5.22 2.03
C ASP A 47 1.63 -4.89 0.61
N ALA A 48 2.01 -3.73 0.09
CA ALA A 48 1.62 -3.18 -1.20
C ALA A 48 2.33 -3.90 -2.37
N GLY A 49 3.42 -4.63 -2.09
CA GLY A 49 4.30 -5.24 -3.06
C GLY A 49 5.46 -4.34 -3.46
N ALA A 50 6.32 -4.87 -4.34
CA ALA A 50 7.51 -4.16 -4.80
C ALA A 50 7.18 -3.09 -5.86
N ASP A 51 7.95 -2.00 -5.85
CA ASP A 51 7.90 -0.94 -6.85
C ASP A 51 8.03 -1.48 -8.29
N GLN A 52 7.33 -0.85 -9.22
CA GLN A 52 7.25 -1.28 -10.62
C GLN A 52 7.76 -0.21 -11.58
N VAL A 53 8.40 -0.66 -12.66
CA VAL A 53 8.76 0.18 -13.80
C VAL A 53 8.08 -0.34 -15.05
N LEU A 54 7.32 0.52 -15.72
CA LEU A 54 6.49 0.18 -16.87
C LEU A 54 6.79 1.12 -18.04
N CYS A 55 6.43 0.69 -19.25
CA CYS A 55 6.40 1.57 -20.42
C CYS A 55 5.02 2.21 -20.55
N GLU A 56 4.95 3.39 -21.16
CA GLU A 56 3.69 4.05 -21.50
C GLU A 56 2.72 3.09 -22.22
N GLY A 57 1.48 3.07 -21.76
CA GLY A 57 0.43 2.21 -22.30
C GLY A 57 0.43 0.76 -21.76
N ALA A 58 1.42 0.37 -20.95
CA ALA A 58 1.39 -0.93 -20.29
C ALA A 58 0.32 -0.99 -19.19
N THR A 59 -0.37 -2.12 -19.11
CA THR A 59 -1.32 -2.42 -18.03
C THR A 59 -0.61 -3.13 -16.89
N THR A 60 -0.98 -2.81 -15.65
CA THR A 60 -0.53 -3.52 -14.45
C THR A 60 -1.71 -3.87 -13.56
N THR A 61 -1.49 -4.79 -12.63
CA THR A 61 -2.46 -5.21 -11.61
C THR A 61 -1.78 -5.10 -10.26
N LEU A 62 -2.43 -4.43 -9.30
CA LEU A 62 -1.96 -4.37 -7.92
C LEU A 62 -2.69 -5.42 -7.10
N ASN A 63 -1.90 -6.27 -6.42
CA ASN A 63 -2.40 -7.29 -5.52
C ASN A 63 -1.72 -7.10 -4.18
N ALA A 64 -2.47 -6.58 -3.20
CA ALA A 64 -1.97 -6.45 -1.85
C ALA A 64 -1.80 -7.83 -1.20
N ILE A 65 -0.76 -7.98 -0.38
CA ILE A 65 -0.55 -9.17 0.44
C ILE A 65 -1.16 -8.89 1.81
N ASN A 66 -2.28 -9.54 2.12
CA ASN A 66 -3.05 -9.35 3.35
C ASN A 66 -3.33 -10.71 4.05
N PRO A 67 -2.39 -11.26 4.83
CA PRO A 67 -2.55 -12.59 5.46
C PRO A 67 -3.74 -12.64 6.43
N ASP A 68 -4.12 -11.50 7.02
CA ASP A 68 -5.23 -11.41 7.98
C ASP A 68 -6.61 -11.27 7.32
N VAL A 69 -6.69 -11.36 5.98
CA VAL A 69 -7.93 -11.28 5.20
C VAL A 69 -8.75 -10.01 5.53
N ALA A 70 -8.02 -8.92 5.77
CA ALA A 70 -8.61 -7.61 6.05
C ALA A 70 -9.34 -7.04 4.83
N THR A 71 -10.24 -6.08 5.06
CA THR A 71 -10.84 -5.31 3.97
C THR A 71 -9.78 -4.36 3.42
N VAL A 72 -9.45 -4.51 2.14
CA VAL A 72 -8.38 -3.73 1.49
C VAL A 72 -8.98 -2.69 0.53
N THR A 73 -8.42 -1.48 0.55
CA THR A 73 -8.75 -0.40 -0.37
C THR A 73 -7.49 0.27 -0.88
N TRP A 74 -7.43 0.54 -2.18
CA TRP A 74 -6.36 1.31 -2.81
C TRP A 74 -6.79 2.75 -3.07
N ASP A 75 -5.83 3.66 -3.09
CA ASP A 75 -6.02 5.03 -3.56
C ASP A 75 -6.01 5.11 -5.10
N ASN A 76 -6.12 6.34 -5.63
CA ASN A 76 -6.06 6.63 -7.08
C ASN A 76 -7.10 5.88 -7.95
N GLY A 77 -8.19 5.40 -7.34
CA GLY A 77 -9.27 4.69 -8.04
C GLY A 77 -8.91 3.27 -8.49
N VAL A 78 -7.82 2.70 -7.94
CA VAL A 78 -7.42 1.32 -8.23
C VAL A 78 -8.27 0.34 -7.42
N THR A 79 -8.59 -0.81 -8.01
CA THR A 79 -9.24 -1.93 -7.33
C THR A 79 -8.24 -3.07 -7.19
N ASP A 80 -8.17 -3.66 -5.99
CA ASP A 80 -7.27 -4.79 -5.73
C ASP A 80 -7.58 -5.97 -6.67
N GLY A 81 -6.55 -6.52 -7.31
CA GLY A 81 -6.71 -7.60 -8.29
C GLY A 81 -7.27 -7.18 -9.65
N ALA A 82 -7.54 -5.89 -9.89
CA ALA A 82 -8.02 -5.39 -11.17
C ALA A 82 -6.89 -4.76 -12.00
N ALA A 83 -6.86 -5.06 -13.29
CA ALA A 83 -5.90 -4.45 -14.21
C ALA A 83 -6.28 -3.01 -14.55
N PHE A 84 -5.31 -2.12 -14.61
CA PHE A 84 -5.46 -0.73 -15.03
C PHE A 84 -4.20 -0.21 -15.74
N THR A 85 -4.30 0.97 -16.34
CA THR A 85 -3.18 1.64 -17.02
C THR A 85 -2.77 2.89 -16.22
N PRO A 86 -1.61 2.87 -15.53
CA PRO A 86 -1.11 4.02 -14.78
C PRO A 86 -0.69 5.17 -15.72
N PRO A 87 -0.75 6.44 -15.27
CA PRO A 87 -0.30 7.59 -16.04
C PRO A 87 1.22 7.60 -16.20
N VAL A 88 1.71 8.28 -17.25
CA VAL A 88 3.15 8.50 -17.45
C VAL A 88 3.75 9.31 -16.30
N GLY A 89 4.93 8.90 -15.83
CA GLY A 89 5.62 9.49 -14.68
C GLY A 89 5.65 8.55 -13.46
N THR A 90 6.02 9.09 -12.32
CA THR A 90 6.10 8.35 -11.05
C THR A 90 4.84 8.63 -10.23
N THR A 91 4.08 7.57 -9.92
CA THR A 91 2.88 7.63 -9.08
C THR A 91 3.04 6.69 -7.90
N THR A 92 2.75 7.19 -6.69
CA THR A 92 2.72 6.37 -5.47
C THR A 92 1.29 5.90 -5.22
N TYR A 93 1.13 4.59 -5.02
CA TYR A 93 -0.12 3.93 -4.68
C TYR A 93 -0.08 3.47 -3.24
N THR A 94 -1.11 3.82 -2.48
CA THR A 94 -1.24 3.48 -1.06
C THR A 94 -2.35 2.46 -0.89
N VAL A 95 -2.04 1.35 -0.24
CA VAL A 95 -3.01 0.35 0.18
C VAL A 95 -3.36 0.57 1.64
N THR A 96 -4.65 0.50 1.97
CA THR A 96 -5.14 0.55 3.34
C THR A 96 -5.92 -0.72 3.65
N ALA A 97 -5.55 -1.40 4.73
CA ALA A 97 -6.24 -2.56 5.27
C ALA A 97 -7.02 -2.17 6.54
N ASN A 98 -8.26 -2.63 6.65
CA ASN A 98 -9.10 -2.48 7.83
C ASN A 98 -9.57 -3.86 8.32
N LEU A 99 -9.31 -4.15 9.60
CA LEU A 99 -9.80 -5.34 10.28
C LEU A 99 -10.29 -4.97 11.69
N ALA A 100 -11.57 -5.23 11.96
CA ALA A 100 -12.19 -4.98 13.26
C ALA A 100 -12.00 -3.53 13.80
N GLY A 101 -11.93 -2.54 12.90
CA GLY A 101 -11.73 -1.13 13.27
C GLY A 101 -10.26 -0.72 13.41
N CYS A 102 -9.32 -1.67 13.38
CA CYS A 102 -7.90 -1.38 13.31
C CYS A 102 -7.46 -1.24 11.85
N THR A 103 -6.72 -0.18 11.56
CA THR A 103 -6.25 0.13 10.21
C THR A 103 -4.73 0.05 10.13
N ASN A 104 -4.23 -0.45 9.00
CA ASN A 104 -2.82 -0.36 8.64
C ASN A 104 -2.70 0.01 7.16
N SER A 105 -1.56 0.53 6.75
CA SER A 105 -1.32 0.96 5.36
C SER A 105 0.09 0.67 4.91
N ASP A 106 0.25 0.43 3.63
CA ASP A 106 1.54 0.33 2.97
C ASP A 106 1.52 1.04 1.61
N GLN A 107 2.67 1.30 1.02
CA GLN A 107 2.80 2.05 -0.22
C GLN A 107 3.78 1.40 -1.20
N MET A 108 3.47 1.54 -2.48
CA MET A 108 4.36 1.18 -3.57
C MET A 108 4.41 2.28 -4.63
N THR A 109 5.47 2.30 -5.41
CA THR A 109 5.69 3.29 -6.47
C THR A 109 5.67 2.64 -7.84
N ILE A 110 4.92 3.21 -8.77
CA ILE A 110 4.95 2.83 -10.18
C ILE A 110 5.55 3.96 -10.99
N THR A 111 6.63 3.67 -11.72
CA THR A 111 7.26 4.60 -12.65
C THR A 111 6.98 4.17 -14.08
N VAL A 112 6.19 4.97 -14.80
CA VAL A 112 5.86 4.75 -16.21
C VAL A 112 6.75 5.64 -17.07
N THR A 113 7.60 5.01 -17.87
CA THR A 113 8.49 5.69 -18.81
C THR A 113 7.74 6.06 -20.09
N PRO A 114 7.87 7.30 -20.60
CA PRO A 114 7.22 7.72 -21.83
C PRO A 114 7.73 6.92 -23.02
N SER A 115 6.85 6.64 -23.97
CA SER A 115 7.24 6.07 -25.26
C SER A 115 8.04 7.10 -26.06
N ILE A 116 9.16 6.66 -26.67
CA ILE A 116 9.97 7.55 -27.52
C ILE A 116 9.29 7.67 -28.90
N THR A 117 8.21 8.43 -28.99
CA THR A 117 7.58 8.80 -30.26
C THR A 117 8.31 9.99 -30.88
N GLY A 118 9.51 9.76 -31.40
CA GLY A 118 10.32 10.85 -31.95
C GLY A 118 11.63 10.48 -32.62
N LEU A 119 12.01 9.20 -32.66
CA LEU A 119 13.12 8.73 -33.48
C LEU A 119 12.71 8.72 -34.96
N THR A 120 12.52 9.91 -35.54
CA THR A 120 12.61 10.05 -36.98
C THR A 120 14.09 10.03 -37.32
N CYS A 121 14.54 9.05 -38.10
CA CYS A 121 15.86 9.11 -38.71
C CYS A 121 15.90 10.43 -39.51
N PRO A 122 16.77 11.40 -39.19
CA PRO A 122 16.95 12.53 -40.08
C PRO A 122 17.36 11.93 -41.42
N GLY A 123 16.55 12.11 -42.47
CA GLY A 123 16.86 11.62 -43.83
C GLY A 123 18.16 12.20 -44.42
N ALA A 124 18.89 13.01 -43.64
CA ALA A 124 20.18 13.61 -43.94
C ALA A 124 21.36 12.98 -43.16
N LEU A 125 21.17 11.91 -42.36
CA LEU A 125 22.31 11.14 -41.84
C LEU A 125 22.88 10.26 -42.96
N THR A 126 23.59 10.87 -43.90
CA THR A 126 24.59 10.15 -44.67
C THR A 126 25.69 9.75 -43.69
N ALA A 127 25.80 8.45 -43.39
CA ALA A 127 27.01 7.90 -42.83
C ALA A 127 28.12 8.10 -43.87
N THR A 128 28.86 9.21 -43.78
CA THR A 128 30.13 9.36 -44.48
C THR A 128 31.12 8.45 -43.79
N CYS A 129 31.32 7.28 -44.38
CA CYS A 129 32.45 6.43 -44.03
C CYS A 129 33.68 7.07 -44.67
N ASP A 130 34.40 7.93 -43.93
CA ASP A 130 35.75 8.37 -44.29
C ASP A 130 36.72 7.19 -44.11
N ILE A 131 36.52 6.11 -44.87
CA ILE A 131 37.61 5.20 -45.17
C ILE A 131 38.30 5.76 -46.41
N THR A 132 39.31 6.60 -46.19
CA THR A 132 40.31 6.83 -47.22
C THR A 132 40.90 5.47 -47.55
N GLU A 133 40.67 4.97 -48.76
CA GLU A 133 41.40 3.81 -49.25
C GLU A 133 42.89 4.08 -49.08
N GLN A 134 43.54 3.30 -48.22
CA GLN A 134 44.99 3.27 -48.16
C GLN A 134 45.48 2.93 -49.57
N PRO A 135 46.39 3.71 -50.17
CA PRO A 135 46.87 3.43 -51.52
C PRO A 135 47.44 2.02 -51.61
N ALA A 136 47.15 1.35 -52.73
CA ALA A 136 47.56 -0.02 -52.98
C ALA A 136 49.08 -0.21 -52.76
N TYR A 137 49.40 -1.23 -51.97
CA TYR A 137 50.69 -1.85 -51.69
C TYR A 137 51.78 -1.55 -52.75
N ALA A 138 52.67 -0.60 -52.48
CA ALA A 138 53.98 -0.56 -53.10
C ALA A 138 54.93 -1.23 -52.10
N ASP A 139 55.27 -2.50 -52.36
CA ASP A 139 56.55 -3.12 -52.01
C ASP A 139 56.46 -4.61 -52.39
N TYR A 140 56.75 -4.90 -53.66
CA TYR A 140 57.23 -6.21 -54.09
C TYR A 140 58.64 -5.99 -54.65
N ASN A 141 59.64 -6.39 -53.88
CA ASN A 141 61.03 -6.56 -54.30
C ASN A 141 61.42 -8.02 -54.10
#